data_AF-A0A7C5B744-F1
#
_entry.id   AF-A0A7C5B744-F1
#
_cell.length_a   1.000
_cell.length_b   1.000
_cell.length_c   1.000
_cell.angle_alpha   90.00
_cell.angle_beta   90.00
_cell.angle_gamma   90.00
#
_symmetry.space_group_name_H-M   'P 1'
#
loop_
_entity.id
_entity.type
_entity.pdbx_description
1 polymer ?
#
loop_
_entity_poly.entity_id
_entity_poly.type
_entity_poly.pdbx_seq_one_letter_code
_entity_poly.pdbx_strand_id
1 'polypeptide(L)'
;MVNMLSIDINGWNVGIKFSSSHLIPLHEKCGRIHGHTYAIHARFHGKPNDEGILYDFNLVKKILKSIADELDHKMLIPTKNKFIILNLKDEVEMKIDKKRYIIPKEDSVLLPIKSTTAEELAYWVLTQFLERCKLPNNINEIEIGVDESIGQGSWVKKKIR
;
A
#
# COMPACT_ATOMS: atom_id res chain seq x y z
N MET A 1 25.94 -18.62 -17.56
CA MET A 1 25.35 -17.90 -16.41
C MET A 1 23.99 -17.39 -16.84
N VAL A 2 22.91 -17.77 -16.15
CA VAL A 2 21.57 -17.24 -16.45
C VAL A 2 21.42 -15.93 -15.71
N ASN A 3 21.25 -14.83 -16.44
CA ASN A 3 21.07 -13.51 -15.88
C ASN A 3 19.74 -13.45 -15.11
N MET A 4 19.75 -12.76 -13.97
CA MET A 4 18.53 -12.45 -13.24
C MET A 4 17.82 -11.30 -13.96
N LEU A 5 16.54 -11.49 -14.27
CA LEU A 5 15.71 -10.49 -14.93
C LEU A 5 14.78 -9.85 -13.90
N SER A 6 14.35 -8.63 -14.20
CA SER A 6 13.28 -7.96 -13.49
C SER A 6 12.15 -7.59 -14.42
N ILE A 7 10.94 -7.55 -13.86
CA ILE A 7 9.82 -6.84 -14.47
C ILE A 7 9.39 -5.71 -13.54
N ASP A 8 8.94 -4.60 -14.13
CA ASP A 8 8.57 -3.39 -13.41
C ASP A 8 7.13 -2.97 -13.77
N ILE A 9 6.35 -2.66 -12.74
CA ILE A 9 5.04 -2.02 -12.83
C ILE A 9 5.16 -0.63 -12.24
N ASN A 10 5.07 0.39 -13.11
CA ASN A 10 4.99 1.78 -12.69
C ASN A 10 3.52 2.19 -12.51
N GLY A 11 3.07 2.33 -11.27
CA GLY A 11 1.68 2.63 -10.92
C GLY A 11 1.17 3.94 -11.48
N TRP A 12 2.03 4.97 -11.61
CA TRP A 12 1.66 6.24 -12.23
C TRP A 12 1.24 6.05 -13.68
N ASN A 13 2.03 5.29 -14.44
CA ASN A 13 1.84 5.10 -15.87
C ASN A 13 0.70 4.13 -16.21
N VAL A 14 0.45 3.14 -15.35
CA VAL A 14 -0.59 2.11 -15.61
C VAL A 14 -1.89 2.32 -14.83
N GLY A 15 -2.03 3.43 -14.11
CA GLY A 15 -3.27 3.79 -13.40
C GLY A 15 -3.53 3.01 -12.11
N ILE A 16 -2.50 2.46 -11.48
CA ILE A 16 -2.60 1.82 -10.16
C ILE A 16 -2.35 2.90 -9.11
N LYS A 17 -3.36 3.74 -8.95
CA LYS A 17 -3.37 4.92 -8.08
C LYS A 17 -4.61 4.92 -7.22
N PHE A 18 -4.52 5.62 -6.10
CA PHE A 18 -5.65 5.88 -5.22
C PHE A 18 -5.49 7.24 -4.56
N SER A 19 -6.60 7.92 -4.27
CA SER A 19 -6.64 9.22 -3.60
C SER A 19 -7.29 9.05 -2.23
N SER A 20 -6.53 9.30 -1.17
CA SER A 20 -7.02 9.11 0.21
C SER A 20 -6.62 10.25 1.12
N SER A 21 -7.42 10.43 2.16
CA SER A 21 -7.07 11.30 3.28
C SER A 21 -6.39 10.51 4.38
N HIS A 22 -5.47 11.14 5.11
CA HIS A 22 -4.85 10.56 6.28
C HIS A 22 -4.36 11.65 7.27
N LEU A 23 -3.83 11.22 8.40
CA LEU A 23 -3.04 12.05 9.30
C LEU A 23 -2.02 11.18 10.05
N ILE A 24 -0.90 11.77 10.43
CA ILE A 24 0.15 11.12 11.23
C ILE A 24 0.11 11.72 12.64
N PRO A 25 -0.38 10.98 13.66
CA PRO A 25 -0.55 11.51 15.01
C PRO A 25 0.72 12.18 15.55
N LEU A 26 0.56 13.33 16.21
CA LEU A 26 1.62 14.11 16.86
C LEU A 26 2.67 14.74 15.93
N HIS A 27 2.58 14.57 14.60
CA HIS A 27 3.42 15.29 13.66
C HIS A 27 2.93 16.75 13.49
N GLU A 28 3.83 17.72 13.48
CA GLU A 28 3.50 19.16 13.47
C GLU A 28 2.58 19.57 12.29
N LYS A 29 2.99 19.21 11.07
CA LYS A 29 2.23 19.45 9.83
C LYS A 29 1.30 18.28 9.47
N CYS A 30 1.86 17.09 9.29
CA CYS A 30 1.12 15.90 8.86
C CYS A 30 0.14 15.33 9.91
N GLY A 31 0.12 15.83 11.15
CA GLY A 31 -0.87 15.49 12.17
C GLY A 31 -2.22 16.20 12.02
N ARG A 32 -2.38 16.99 10.95
CA ARG A 32 -3.66 17.52 10.48
C ARG A 32 -4.17 16.64 9.34
N ILE A 33 -5.49 16.53 9.21
CA ILE A 33 -6.09 15.84 8.05
C ILE A 33 -5.61 16.55 6.79
N HIS A 34 -5.12 15.75 5.86
CA HIS A 34 -4.78 16.11 4.49
C HIS A 34 -4.92 14.86 3.63
N GLY A 35 -4.61 14.95 2.35
CA GLY A 35 -4.65 13.80 1.48
C GLY A 35 -3.62 13.88 0.37
N HIS A 36 -3.49 12.76 -0.31
CA HIS A 36 -2.54 12.57 -1.40
C HIS A 36 -3.19 11.77 -2.52
N THR A 37 -2.62 11.89 -3.71
CA THR A 37 -2.80 10.87 -4.74
C THR A 37 -1.59 9.96 -4.67
N TYR A 38 -1.81 8.73 -4.27
CA TYR A 38 -0.79 7.71 -4.14
C TYR A 38 -0.67 6.89 -5.43
N ALA A 39 0.48 6.28 -5.63
CA ALA A 39 0.67 5.25 -6.66
C ALA A 39 1.31 4.01 -6.05
N ILE A 40 0.84 2.83 -6.49
CA ILE A 40 1.42 1.55 -6.09
C ILE A 40 2.27 1.00 -7.22
N HIS A 41 3.52 0.72 -6.91
CA HIS A 41 4.50 0.14 -7.83
C HIS A 41 4.86 -1.28 -7.42
N ALA A 42 5.36 -2.06 -8.37
CA ALA A 42 5.92 -3.36 -8.08
C ALA A 42 7.10 -3.70 -8.97
N ARG A 43 8.08 -4.42 -8.42
CA ARG A 43 9.16 -5.04 -9.15
C ARG A 43 9.29 -6.49 -8.73
N PHE A 44 9.47 -7.38 -9.70
CA PHE A 44 9.68 -8.80 -9.45
C PHE A 44 10.99 -9.22 -10.08
N HIS A 45 11.81 -9.95 -9.33
CA HIS A 45 13.08 -10.46 -9.81
C HIS A 45 13.10 -11.98 -9.83
N GLY A 46 13.74 -12.54 -10.84
CA GLY A 46 13.98 -13.97 -10.90
C GLY A 46 14.48 -14.40 -12.27
N LYS A 47 14.17 -15.63 -12.65
CA LYS A 47 14.55 -16.19 -13.95
C LYS A 47 13.28 -16.48 -14.74
N PRO A 48 13.21 -16.20 -16.04
CA PRO A 48 12.05 -16.62 -16.81
C PRO A 48 11.89 -18.15 -16.79
N ASN A 49 10.65 -18.61 -16.93
CA ASN A 49 10.33 -20.01 -17.17
C ASN A 49 10.75 -20.43 -18.61
N ASP A 50 10.44 -21.66 -18.99
CA ASP A 50 10.77 -22.20 -20.32
C ASP A 50 10.09 -21.43 -21.48
N GLU A 51 9.04 -20.66 -21.19
CA GLU A 51 8.34 -19.79 -22.14
C GLU A 51 8.93 -18.37 -22.20
N GLY A 52 9.99 -18.09 -21.43
CA GLY A 52 10.60 -16.76 -21.38
C GLY A 52 9.81 -15.75 -20.54
N ILE A 53 8.87 -16.21 -19.71
CA ILE A 53 8.01 -15.35 -18.87
C ILE A 53 8.47 -15.40 -17.42
N LEU A 54 8.63 -14.22 -16.81
CA LEU A 54 8.91 -14.10 -15.37
C LEU A 54 7.61 -14.13 -14.55
N TYR A 55 6.68 -13.23 -14.86
CA TYR A 55 5.33 -13.17 -14.28
C TYR A 55 4.38 -12.43 -15.23
N ASP A 56 3.11 -12.82 -15.30
CA ASP A 56 2.09 -12.13 -16.09
C ASP A 56 1.79 -10.72 -15.55
N PHE A 57 2.15 -9.71 -16.35
CA PHE A 57 1.91 -8.30 -16.06
C PHE A 57 0.43 -7.99 -15.79
N ASN A 58 -0.50 -8.61 -16.52
CA ASN A 58 -1.93 -8.33 -16.37
C ASN A 58 -2.47 -8.85 -15.04
N LEU A 59 -2.01 -10.03 -14.62
CA LEU A 59 -2.36 -10.57 -13.31
C LEU A 59 -1.83 -9.68 -12.18
N VAL A 60 -0.56 -9.29 -12.25
CA VAL A 60 0.06 -8.40 -11.26
C VAL A 60 -0.70 -7.06 -11.18
N LYS A 61 -0.95 -6.41 -12.33
CA LYS A 61 -1.69 -5.14 -12.38
C LYS A 61 -3.09 -5.26 -11.79
N LYS A 62 -3.81 -6.35 -12.10
CA LYS A 62 -5.16 -6.59 -11.57
C LYS A 62 -5.18 -6.66 -10.04
N ILE A 63 -4.24 -7.38 -9.44
CA ILE A 63 -4.16 -7.52 -7.98
C ILE A 63 -3.79 -6.18 -7.34
N LEU A 64 -2.78 -5.49 -7.86
CA LEU A 64 -2.37 -4.18 -7.33
C LEU A 64 -3.48 -3.14 -7.46
N LYS A 65 -4.22 -3.14 -8.59
CA LYS A 65 -5.36 -2.24 -8.80
C LYS A 65 -6.47 -2.52 -7.80
N SER A 66 -6.79 -3.79 -7.52
CA SER A 66 -7.80 -4.11 -6.51
C SER A 66 -7.41 -3.63 -5.10
N ILE A 67 -6.12 -3.69 -4.76
CA ILE A 67 -5.62 -3.13 -3.49
C ILE A 67 -5.77 -1.60 -3.48
N ALA A 68 -5.41 -0.93 -4.57
CA ALA A 68 -5.57 0.52 -4.69
C ALA A 68 -7.05 0.93 -4.55
N ASP A 69 -7.97 0.22 -5.20
CA ASP A 69 -9.40 0.50 -5.17
C ASP A 69 -10.01 0.40 -3.77
N GLU A 70 -9.48 -0.46 -2.89
CA GLU A 70 -9.91 -0.55 -1.49
C GLU A 70 -9.50 0.66 -0.65
N LEU A 71 -8.43 1.35 -1.05
CA LEU A 71 -7.94 2.55 -0.37
C LEU A 71 -8.56 3.83 -0.94
N ASP A 72 -9.00 3.78 -2.19
CA ASP A 72 -9.43 4.93 -2.96
C ASP A 72 -10.66 5.64 -2.37
N HIS A 73 -10.61 6.97 -2.32
CA HIS A 73 -11.64 7.84 -1.76
C HIS A 73 -12.00 7.52 -0.29
N LYS A 74 -11.04 7.07 0.52
CA LYS A 74 -11.22 6.79 1.96
C LYS A 74 -10.31 7.63 2.86
N MET A 75 -10.69 7.73 4.13
CA MET A 75 -9.82 8.08 5.24
C MET A 75 -9.04 6.84 5.68
N LEU A 76 -7.72 6.88 5.59
CA LEU A 76 -6.83 5.81 6.06
C LEU A 76 -6.68 5.91 7.58
N ILE A 77 -6.96 4.82 8.29
CA ILE A 77 -6.96 4.80 9.76
C ILE A 77 -6.06 3.66 10.28
N PRO A 78 -4.92 3.98 10.92
CA PRO A 78 -3.98 2.96 11.41
C PRO A 78 -4.44 2.42 12.78
N THR A 79 -4.95 1.19 12.80
CA THR A 79 -5.54 0.59 14.00
C THR A 79 -4.53 0.14 15.05
N LYS A 80 -3.24 0.07 14.72
CA LYS A 80 -2.16 -0.27 15.67
C LYS A 80 -1.40 0.98 16.16
N ASN A 81 -1.88 2.18 15.87
CA ASN A 81 -1.24 3.39 16.36
C ASN A 81 -1.54 3.60 17.84
N LYS A 82 -0.50 3.61 18.68
CA LYS A 82 -0.62 3.73 20.15
C LYS A 82 -1.17 5.08 20.64
N PHE A 83 -1.22 6.10 19.78
CA PHE A 83 -1.70 7.44 20.13
C PHE A 83 -3.14 7.68 19.68
N ILE A 84 -3.76 6.72 18.98
CA ILE A 84 -5.15 6.80 18.54
C ILE A 84 -5.99 5.89 19.43
N ILE A 85 -7.00 6.47 20.08
CA ILE A 85 -8.04 5.70 20.74
C ILE A 85 -9.20 5.57 19.75
N LEU A 86 -9.53 4.33 19.37
CA LEU A 86 -10.58 4.02 18.41
C LEU A 86 -11.85 3.53 19.09
N ASN A 87 -13.00 3.99 18.60
CA ASN A 87 -14.32 3.43 18.89
C ASN A 87 -15.04 3.21 17.55
N LEU A 88 -15.54 1.98 17.34
CA LEU A 88 -16.03 1.50 16.03
C LEU A 88 -17.51 1.07 16.06
N LYS A 89 -18.28 1.50 17.08
CA LYS A 89 -19.68 1.08 17.27
C LYS A 89 -20.57 1.45 16.08
N ASP A 90 -20.82 2.74 15.88
CA ASP A 90 -21.74 3.24 14.84
C ASP A 90 -20.94 3.88 13.71
N GLU A 91 -20.05 4.80 14.06
CA GLU A 91 -19.09 5.46 13.17
C GLU A 91 -17.65 5.10 13.57
N VAL A 92 -16.66 5.51 12.77
CA VAL A 92 -15.26 5.43 13.16
C VAL A 92 -14.90 6.69 13.93
N GLU A 93 -14.81 6.57 15.25
CA GLU A 93 -14.36 7.63 16.13
C GLU A 93 -12.88 7.46 16.46
N MET A 94 -12.09 8.51 16.17
CA MET A 94 -10.66 8.62 16.50
C MET A 94 -10.45 9.75 17.51
N LYS A 95 -9.82 9.44 18.66
CA LYS A 95 -9.33 10.45 19.60
C LYS A 95 -7.81 10.47 19.62
N ILE A 96 -7.24 11.68 19.48
CA ILE A 96 -5.79 11.92 19.45
C ILE A 96 -5.53 13.18 20.27
N ASP A 97 -4.88 13.01 21.43
CA ASP A 97 -4.72 14.09 22.41
C ASP A 97 -6.07 14.77 22.71
N LYS A 98 -6.21 16.09 22.45
CA LYS A 98 -7.44 16.85 22.68
C LYS A 98 -8.41 16.83 21.50
N LYS A 99 -8.05 16.20 20.38
CA LYS A 99 -8.85 16.18 19.15
C LYS A 99 -9.73 14.95 19.07
N ARG A 100 -10.92 15.13 18.52
CA ARG A 100 -11.91 14.09 18.25
C ARG A 100 -12.34 14.19 16.80
N TYR A 101 -12.28 13.07 16.08
CA TYR A 101 -12.73 12.93 14.70
C TYR A 101 -13.75 11.81 14.64
N ILE A 102 -14.81 12.01 13.85
CA ILE A 102 -15.85 11.02 13.62
C ILE A 102 -16.05 10.96 12.12
N ILE A 103 -15.87 9.78 11.54
CA ILE A 103 -15.98 9.53 10.11
C ILE A 103 -16.97 8.38 9.89
N PRO A 104 -17.87 8.47 8.90
CA PRO A 104 -18.69 7.33 8.48
C PRO A 104 -17.82 6.10 8.20
N LYS A 105 -18.34 4.91 8.54
CA LYS A 105 -17.62 3.66 8.29
C LYS A 105 -17.34 3.44 6.80
N GLU A 106 -18.29 3.81 5.96
CA GLU A 106 -18.16 3.69 4.51
C GLU A 106 -17.04 4.58 3.95
N ASP A 107 -16.74 5.72 4.58
CA ASP A 107 -15.67 6.62 4.16
C ASP A 107 -14.31 6.28 4.77
N SER A 108 -14.23 5.21 5.56
CA SER A 108 -13.04 4.83 6.32
C SER A 108 -12.47 3.49 5.86
N VAL A 109 -11.14 3.38 5.87
CA VAL A 109 -10.45 2.09 5.75
C VAL A 109 -9.58 1.86 6.98
N LEU A 110 -9.84 0.76 7.67
CA LEU A 110 -9.13 0.36 8.88
C LEU A 110 -7.91 -0.49 8.51
N LEU A 111 -6.72 0.05 8.72
CA LEU A 111 -5.47 -0.60 8.34
C LEU A 111 -4.74 -1.15 9.57
N PRO A 112 -4.39 -2.45 9.63
CA PRO A 112 -3.68 -3.07 10.75
C PRO A 112 -2.18 -2.72 10.78
N ILE A 113 -1.86 -1.43 10.67
CA ILE A 113 -0.53 -0.82 10.62
C ILE A 113 -0.34 0.23 11.72
N LYS A 114 0.91 0.61 11.98
CA LYS A 114 1.25 1.56 13.06
C LYS A 114 1.04 3.02 12.66
N SER A 115 1.21 3.35 11.39
CA SER A 115 1.06 4.69 10.84
C SER A 115 0.63 4.60 9.38
N THR A 116 -0.04 5.61 8.85
CA THR A 116 -0.43 5.70 7.44
C THR A 116 0.62 6.42 6.59
N THR A 117 1.90 6.21 6.91
CA THR A 117 3.01 6.75 6.11
C THR A 117 3.25 5.85 4.89
N ALA A 118 3.89 6.38 3.85
CA ALA A 118 4.29 5.60 2.67
C ALA A 118 5.04 4.31 3.01
N GLU A 119 5.91 4.31 4.02
CA GLU A 119 6.68 3.12 4.43
C GLU A 119 5.78 1.99 4.94
N GLU A 120 4.91 2.28 5.92
CA GLU A 120 4.00 1.27 6.49
C GLU A 120 2.94 0.83 5.46
N LEU A 121 2.50 1.75 4.60
CA LEU A 121 1.62 1.41 3.47
C LEU A 121 2.32 0.46 2.48
N ALA A 122 3.58 0.67 2.14
CA ALA A 122 4.32 -0.24 1.27
C ALA A 122 4.40 -1.66 1.85
N TYR A 123 4.68 -1.80 3.15
CA TYR A 123 4.62 -3.10 3.85
C TYR A 123 3.23 -3.74 3.82
N TRP A 124 2.18 -2.94 4.04
CA TRP A 124 0.81 -3.43 4.02
C TRP A 124 0.40 -3.89 2.63
N VAL A 125 0.70 -3.11 1.59
CA VAL A 125 0.42 -3.46 0.19
C VAL A 125 1.17 -4.73 -0.21
N LEU A 126 2.44 -4.88 0.17
CA LEU A 126 3.18 -6.14 -0.05
C LEU A 126 2.47 -7.33 0.61
N THR A 127 2.01 -7.16 1.85
CA THR A 127 1.28 -8.21 2.57
C THR A 127 -0.01 -8.58 1.84
N GLN A 128 -0.82 -7.59 1.46
CA GLN A 128 -2.06 -7.80 0.71
C GLN A 128 -1.82 -8.44 -0.66
N PHE A 129 -0.76 -8.03 -1.36
CA PHE A 129 -0.39 -8.63 -2.65
C PHE A 129 -0.06 -10.12 -2.48
N LEU A 130 0.77 -10.47 -1.49
CA LEU A 130 1.16 -11.85 -1.21
C LEU A 130 -0.02 -12.73 -0.82
N GLU A 131 -1.00 -12.20 -0.10
CA GLU A 131 -2.22 -12.92 0.28
C GLU A 131 -3.14 -13.22 -0.93
N ARG A 132 -3.09 -12.39 -1.97
CA ARG A 132 -3.99 -12.46 -3.14
C ARG A 132 -3.36 -13.13 -4.35
N CYS A 133 -2.05 -13.28 -4.37
CA CYS A 133 -1.31 -13.78 -5.53
C CYS A 133 -0.90 -15.25 -5.38
N LYS A 134 -0.69 -15.91 -6.52
CA LYS A 134 0.01 -17.19 -6.59
C LYS A 134 1.39 -16.92 -7.18
N LEU A 135 2.41 -16.84 -6.32
CA LEU A 135 3.76 -16.56 -6.78
C LEU A 135 4.31 -17.71 -7.64
N PRO A 136 4.78 -17.42 -8.86
CA PRO A 136 5.52 -18.38 -9.65
C PRO A 136 6.80 -18.83 -8.95
N ASN A 137 7.20 -20.09 -9.15
CA ASN A 137 8.40 -20.67 -8.54
C ASN A 137 9.71 -19.99 -8.98
N ASN A 138 9.67 -19.28 -10.10
CA ASN A 138 10.80 -18.63 -10.72
C ASN A 138 10.98 -17.18 -10.25
N ILE A 139 10.19 -16.72 -9.26
CA ILE A 139 10.39 -15.45 -8.54
C ILE A 139 11.27 -15.68 -7.30
N ASN A 140 12.34 -14.91 -7.20
CA ASN A 140 13.27 -14.91 -6.08
C ASN A 140 12.97 -13.77 -5.09
N GLU A 141 12.50 -12.63 -5.61
CA GLU A 141 12.41 -11.40 -4.83
C GLU A 141 11.32 -10.49 -5.38
N ILE A 142 10.68 -9.76 -4.47
CA ILE A 142 9.60 -8.83 -4.77
C ILE A 142 9.91 -7.51 -4.08
N GLU A 143 9.70 -6.42 -4.81
CA GLU A 143 9.71 -5.06 -4.28
C GLU A 143 8.33 -4.44 -4.53
N ILE A 144 7.78 -3.78 -3.53
CA ILE A 144 6.54 -3.01 -3.62
C ILE A 144 6.85 -1.58 -3.21
N GLY A 145 6.44 -0.64 -4.04
CA GLY A 145 6.57 0.79 -3.79
C GLY A 145 5.22 1.44 -3.54
N VAL A 146 5.17 2.39 -2.61
CA VAL A 146 4.03 3.31 -2.45
C VAL A 146 4.57 4.73 -2.46
N ASP A 147 4.15 5.50 -3.45
CA ASP A 147 4.41 6.93 -3.55
C ASP A 147 3.27 7.70 -2.90
N GLU A 148 3.58 8.74 -2.10
CA GLU A 148 2.58 9.72 -1.64
C GLU A 148 2.43 10.86 -2.66
N SER A 149 3.44 11.10 -3.50
CA SER A 149 3.35 12.01 -4.63
C SER A 149 4.40 11.66 -5.68
N ILE A 150 4.31 12.25 -6.87
CA ILE A 150 5.29 12.02 -7.92
C ILE A 150 6.69 12.40 -7.40
N GLY A 151 7.60 11.42 -7.39
CA GLY A 151 8.98 11.60 -6.92
C GLY A 151 9.19 11.42 -5.41
N GLN A 152 8.16 11.11 -4.64
CA GLN A 152 8.26 10.87 -3.19
C GLN A 152 7.51 9.58 -2.81
N GLY A 153 8.26 8.55 -2.43
CA GLY A 153 7.69 7.26 -2.05
C GLY A 153 8.67 6.38 -1.29
N SER A 154 8.14 5.27 -0.80
CA SER A 154 8.89 4.26 -0.08
C SER A 154 8.73 2.90 -0.71
N TRP A 155 9.78 2.07 -0.59
CA TRP A 155 9.83 0.73 -1.16
C TRP A 155 10.15 -0.28 -0.06
N VAL A 156 9.37 -1.36 -0.04
CA VAL A 156 9.68 -2.57 0.74
C VAL A 156 10.18 -3.65 -0.20
N LYS A 157 11.18 -4.40 0.26
CA LYS A 157 11.80 -5.50 -0.47
C LYS A 157 11.73 -6.78 0.36
N LYS A 158 11.32 -7.88 -0.27
CA LYS A 158 11.23 -9.19 0.37
C LYS A 158 11.82 -10.28 -0.53
N LYS A 159 12.83 -10.97 0.01
CA LYS A 159 13.31 -12.23 -0.56
C LYS A 159 12.29 -13.33 -0.32
N ILE A 160 11.97 -14.06 -1.37
CA ILE A 160 11.09 -15.22 -1.34
C ILE A 160 11.92 -16.50 -1.27
N ARG A 161 13.11 -16.49 -1.89
CA ARG A 161 14.04 -17.61 -1.98
C ARG A 161 15.48 -17.14 -1.91
#